data_AF-A0A7K0LYE5-F1
#
_entry.id   AF-A0A7K0LYE5-F1
#
_cell.length_a   1.000
_cell.length_b   1.000
_cell.length_c   1.000
_cell.angle_alpha   90.00
_cell.angle_beta   90.00
_cell.angle_gamma   90.00
#
_symmetry.space_group_name_H-M   'P 1'
#
loop_
_entity.id
_entity.type
_entity.pdbx_description
1 polymer ?
#
loop_
_entity_poly.entity_id
_entity_poly.type
_entity_poly.pdbx_seq_one_letter_code
_entity_poly.pdbx_strand_id
1 'polypeptide(L)' 'MTDAESVVAALRERGLTLATAESLTAGLLASTIAEVPGCSAVLRGGVVAYSSDVKASV' A
#
# COMPACT_ATOMS: atom_id res chain seq x y z
N MET A 1 -8.37 -1.49 -16.78
CA MET A 1 -7.72 -0.86 -15.63
C MET A 1 -8.29 -1.51 -14.39
N THR A 2 -7.48 -2.17 -13.57
CA THR A 2 -7.89 -2.65 -12.25
C THR A 2 -8.01 -1.50 -11.27
N ASP A 3 -8.60 -1.75 -10.10
CA ASP A 3 -8.67 -0.75 -9.03
C ASP A 3 -7.27 -0.29 -8.60
N ALA A 4 -6.32 -1.22 -8.50
CA ALA A 4 -4.93 -0.91 -8.14
C ALA A 4 -4.25 0.00 -9.18
N GLU A 5 -4.43 -0.28 -10.48
CA GLU A 5 -3.91 0.57 -11.56
C GLU A 5 -4.50 1.99 -11.50
N SER A 6 -5.79 2.11 -11.19
CA SER A 6 -6.49 3.39 -11.06
C SER A 6 -5.94 4.20 -9.88
N VAL A 7 -5.69 3.56 -8.73
CA VAL A 7 -5.11 4.20 -7.54
C VAL A 7 -3.70 4.72 -7.84
N VAL A 8 -2.85 3.91 -8.46
CA VAL A 8 -1.46 4.31 -8.77
C VAL A 8 -1.44 5.48 -9.75
N ALA A 9 -2.29 5.46 -10.79
CA ALA A 9 -2.39 6.56 -11.74
C ALA A 9 -2.83 7.87 -11.05
N ALA A 10 -3.91 7.82 -10.26
CA ALA A 10 -4.46 9.00 -9.58
C ALA A 10 -3.47 9.62 -8.57
N LEU A 11 -2.72 8.80 -7.84
CA LEU A 11 -1.72 9.28 -6.89
C LEU A 11 -0.53 9.93 -7.61
N ARG A 12 -0.06 9.33 -8.70
CA ARG A 12 1.02 9.88 -9.53
C ARG A 12 0.65 11.25 -10.10
N GLU A 13 -0.53 11.37 -10.69
CA GLU A 13 -1.02 12.63 -11.27
C GLU A 13 -1.08 13.77 -10.24
N ARG A 14 -1.35 13.42 -8.98
CA ARG A 14 -1.46 14.38 -7.87
C ARG A 14 -0.14 14.59 -7.12
N GLY A 15 0.93 13.89 -7.47
CA GLY A 15 2.20 13.94 -6.74
C GLY A 15 2.09 13.43 -5.30
N LEU A 16 1.15 12.52 -5.03
CA LEU A 16 0.89 11.96 -3.70
C LEU A 16 1.53 10.59 -3.53
N THR A 17 1.76 10.22 -2.27
CA THR A 17 2.31 8.93 -1.87
C THR A 17 1.32 8.12 -1.04
N LEU A 18 1.51 6.81 -0.99
CA LEU A 18 0.69 5.83 -0.25
C LEU A 18 1.58 4.98 0.65
N ALA A 19 1.09 4.64 1.84
CA ALA A 19 1.63 3.56 2.68
C ALA A 19 0.45 2.75 3.24
N THR A 20 0.67 1.48 3.59
CA THR A 20 -0.37 0.61 4.16
C THR A 20 -0.04 0.20 5.59
N ALA A 21 -1.07 0.01 6.41
CA ALA A 21 -0.99 -0.67 7.70
C ALA A 21 -2.06 -1.77 7.69
N GLU A 22 -1.63 -3.02 7.81
CA GLU A 22 -2.46 -4.19 7.51
C GLU A 22 -2.53 -5.14 8.70
N SER A 23 -3.73 -5.64 9.02
CA SER A 23 -3.93 -6.70 10.01
C SER A 23 -4.42 -7.95 9.28
N LEU A 24 -5.73 -8.17 9.17
CA LEU A 24 -6.33 -9.35 8.51
C LEU A 24 -5.81 -9.66 7.09
N THR A 25 -5.43 -8.65 6.32
CA THR A 25 -4.95 -8.80 4.93
C THR A 25 -3.50 -9.25 4.85
N ALA A 26 -2.74 -9.17 5.95
CA ALA A 26 -1.38 -9.67 6.08
C ALA A 26 -0.40 -9.24 4.96
N GLY A 27 -0.58 -8.04 4.39
CA GLY A 27 0.28 -7.51 3.32
C GLY A 27 -0.32 -7.66 1.92
N LEU A 28 -1.48 -8.30 1.78
CA LEU A 28 -2.15 -8.50 0.49
C LEU A 28 -2.48 -7.17 -0.20
N LEU A 29 -2.87 -6.13 0.55
CA LEU A 29 -3.15 -4.82 -0.07
C LEU A 29 -1.87 -4.20 -0.64
N ALA A 30 -0.78 -4.19 0.14
CA ALA A 30 0.51 -3.72 -0.33
C ALA A 30 0.99 -4.50 -1.55
N SER A 31 0.87 -5.84 -1.56
CA SER A 31 1.29 -6.66 -2.70
C SER A 31 0.45 -6.40 -3.95
N THR A 32 -0.87 -6.26 -3.82
CA THR A 32 -1.75 -5.93 -4.94
C THR A 32 -1.41 -4.57 -5.55
N ILE A 33 -1.06 -3.56 -4.74
CA ILE A 33 -0.55 -2.28 -5.28
C ILE A 33 0.83 -2.46 -5.92
N ALA A 34 1.70 -3.28 -5.31
CA ALA A 34 3.06 -3.52 -5.78
C ALA A 34 3.11 -4.24 -7.14
N GLU A 35 2.07 -5.00 -7.51
CA GLU A 35 1.94 -5.64 -8.83
C GLU A 35 1.78 -4.64 -9.98
N VAL A 36 1.36 -3.40 -9.71
CA VAL A 36 1.18 -2.37 -10.74
C VAL A 36 2.55 -1.85 -11.20
N PRO A 37 2.88 -1.90 -12.51
CA PRO A 37 4.13 -1.35 -13.01
C PRO A 37 4.36 0.11 -12.62
N GLY A 38 5.47 0.37 -11.93
CA GLY A 38 5.84 1.71 -11.48
C GLY A 38 5.17 2.18 -10.17
N CYS A 39 4.48 1.29 -9.46
CA CYS A 39 3.96 1.53 -8.12
C CYS A 39 4.98 2.19 -7.16
N SER A 40 6.28 1.96 -7.32
CA SER A 40 7.37 2.54 -6.52
C SER A 40 7.42 4.06 -6.53
N ALA A 41 6.80 4.73 -7.52
CA ALA A 41 6.67 6.17 -7.53
C ALA A 41 5.71 6.71 -6.44
N VAL A 42 4.79 5.87 -5.94
CA VAL A 42 3.75 6.27 -4.98
C VAL A 42 3.75 5.43 -3.71
N LEU A 43 3.95 4.11 -3.79
CA LEU A 43 3.96 3.20 -2.64
C LEU A 43 5.28 3.34 -1.88
N ARG A 44 5.21 3.84 -0.64
CA ARG A 44 6.36 4.05 0.25
C ARG A 44 6.73 2.81 1.05
N GLY A 45 5.79 1.89 1.21
CA GLY A 45 5.93 0.68 2.00
C GLY A 45 4.65 0.37 2.76
N GLY A 46 4.75 -0.60 3.66
CA GLY A 46 3.63 -0.93 4.54
C GLY A 46 4.09 -1.72 5.76
N VAL A 47 3.20 -1.77 6.75
CA VAL A 47 3.39 -2.50 8.00
C VAL A 47 2.32 -3.57 8.11
N VAL A 48 2.71 -4.79 8.45
CA VAL A 48 1.75 -5.83 8.84
C VAL A 48 1.64 -5.87 10.37
N ALA A 49 0.67 -5.13 10.90
CA ALA A 49 0.35 -5.05 12.32
C ALA A 49 -0.70 -6.10 12.71
N TYR A 50 -0.32 -7.38 12.68
CA TYR A 50 -1.23 -8.49 12.96
C TYR A 50 -1.61 -8.57 14.44
N SER A 51 -0.61 -8.47 15.33
CA SER A 51 -0.79 -8.53 16.79
C SER A 51 -0.97 -7.14 17.41
N SER A 52 -1.59 -7.09 18.60
CA SER A 52 -1.91 -5.84 19.30
C SER A 52 -0.67 -5.05 19.73
N ASP A 53 0.42 -5.73 20.08
CA ASP A 53 1.70 -5.12 20.42
C ASP A 53 2.31 -4.41 19.20
N VAL A 54 2.31 -5.05 18.02
CA VAL A 54 2.82 -4.43 16.78
C VAL A 54 2.00 -3.20 16.40
N LYS A 55 0.66 -3.23 16.58
CA LYS A 55 -0.22 -2.06 16.34
C LYS A 55 0.12 -0.86 17.22
N ALA A 56 0.70 -1.08 18.40
CA ALA A 56 1.04 -0.04 19.35
C ALA A 56 2.49 0.46 19.21
N SER A 57 3.36 -0.30 18.53
CA SER A 57 4.80 -0.03 18.47
C SER A 57 5.34 0.34 17.09
N VAL A 58 4.52 0.25 16.03
CA VAL A 58 4.92 0.53 14.64
C VAL A 58 4.00 1.58 14.01
#